data_AF-A0AAV3PY11-F1
#
_entry.id   AF-A0AAV3PY11-F1
#
_cell.length_a   1.000
_cell.length_b   1.000
_cell.length_c   1.000
_cell.angle_alpha   90.00
_cell.angle_beta   90.00
_cell.angle_gamma   90.00
#
_symmetry.space_group_name_H-M   'P 1'
#
loop_
_entity.id
_entity.type
_entity.pdbx_description
1 polymer ?
#
loop_
_entity_poly.entity_id
_entity_poly.type
_entity_poly.pdbx_seq_one_letter_code
_entity_poly.pdbx_strand_id
1 'polypeptide(L)'
;MKQGDGWKGMDMLIFNTWHWWTHTGSSHGWDFIQYGSTVVRNMDRWDAFSKGLTTWARWVELNVNTTKTKVAFQGISPTHYS
;
A
#
# COMPACT_ATOMS: atom_id res chain seq x y z
N MET A 1 12.15 12.30 -1.77
CA MET A 1 11.50 12.08 -0.47
C MET A 1 11.07 10.62 -0.40
N LYS A 2 11.46 9.86 0.63
CA LYS A 2 10.87 8.52 0.85
C LYS A 2 9.50 8.78 1.50
N GLN A 3 8.41 8.35 0.88
CA GLN A 3 7.05 8.75 1.31
C GLN A 3 6.78 8.45 2.80
N GLY A 4 7.41 7.42 3.37
CA GLY A 4 7.23 7.07 4.79
C GLY A 4 7.84 8.03 5.81
N ASP A 5 8.82 8.87 5.46
CA ASP A 5 9.46 9.75 6.45
C ASP A 5 8.47 10.77 7.05
N GLY A 6 7.45 11.17 6.29
CA GLY A 6 6.40 12.07 6.78
C GLY A 6 5.43 11.44 7.79
N TRP A 7 5.46 10.12 7.97
CA TRP A 7 4.59 9.41 8.93
C TRP A 7 5.26 9.15 10.28
N LYS A 8 6.57 9.37 10.37
CA LYS A 8 7.32 9.13 11.60
C LYS A 8 6.93 10.14 12.68
N GLY A 9 6.79 9.67 13.91
CA GLY A 9 6.46 10.50 15.07
C GLY A 9 4.98 10.83 15.25
N MET A 10 4.10 10.36 14.37
CA MET A 10 2.65 10.48 14.57
C MET A 10 2.18 9.60 15.73
N ASP A 11 1.20 10.08 16.51
CA ASP A 11 0.59 9.29 17.59
C ASP A 11 -0.36 8.21 17.05
N MET A 12 -0.96 8.45 15.89
CA MET A 12 -1.85 7.52 15.21
C MET A 12 -1.60 7.52 13.70
N LEU A 13 -1.56 6.33 13.12
CA LEU A 13 -1.49 6.10 11.69
C LEU A 13 -2.64 5.18 11.27
N ILE A 14 -3.46 5.64 10.33
CA ILE A 14 -4.52 4.85 9.70
C ILE A 14 -4.21 4.77 8.22
N PHE A 15 -4.02 3.55 7.72
CA PHE A 15 -3.75 3.30 6.32
C PHE A 15 -4.93 2.58 5.67
N ASN A 16 -5.09 2.76 4.37
CA ASN A 16 -6.02 1.97 3.56
C ASN A 16 -5.43 1.79 2.16
N THR A 17 -5.77 0.69 1.51
CA THR A 17 -5.50 0.51 0.08
C THR A 17 -6.54 -0.44 -0.50
N TRP A 18 -7.11 -0.12 -1.66
CA TRP A 18 -7.97 -1.04 -2.44
C TRP A 18 -8.43 -0.43 -3.76
N HIS A 19 -8.97 0.79 -3.71
CA HIS A 19 -9.81 1.35 -4.77
C HIS A 19 -9.19 1.25 -6.18
N TRP A 20 -7.91 1.59 -6.34
CA TRP A 20 -7.27 1.53 -7.65
C TRP A 20 -6.82 0.13 -8.08
N TRP A 21 -6.66 -0.83 -7.16
CA TRP A 21 -6.19 -2.19 -7.49
C TRP A 21 -7.16 -2.93 -8.41
N THR A 22 -8.43 -2.54 -8.42
CA THR A 22 -9.48 -3.11 -9.28
C THR A 22 -9.57 -2.42 -10.65
N HIS A 23 -8.87 -1.30 -10.89
CA HIS A 23 -8.97 -0.55 -12.13
C HIS A 23 -8.38 -1.31 -13.33
N THR A 24 -9.18 -1.56 -14.36
CA THR A 24 -8.78 -2.21 -15.62
C THR A 24 -8.99 -1.27 -16.81
N GLY A 25 -8.47 -1.63 -17.98
CA GLY A 25 -8.63 -0.85 -19.20
C GLY A 25 -8.09 0.58 -19.08
N SER A 26 -8.87 1.56 -19.54
CA SER A 26 -8.51 2.99 -19.52
C SER A 26 -8.35 3.57 -18.11
N SER A 27 -8.86 2.91 -17.07
CA SER A 27 -8.74 3.37 -15.68
C SER A 27 -7.46 2.87 -15.01
N HIS A 28 -6.68 2.01 -15.68
CA HIS A 28 -5.44 1.47 -15.14
C HIS A 28 -4.37 2.56 -15.01
N GLY A 29 -4.05 2.96 -13.79
CA GLY A 29 -3.23 4.14 -13.50
C GLY A 29 -1.73 3.90 -13.39
N TRP A 30 -1.24 2.68 -13.67
CA TRP A 30 0.20 2.36 -13.57
C TRP A 30 0.63 1.43 -14.68
N ASP A 31 1.81 1.68 -15.24
CA ASP A 31 2.35 0.84 -16.31
C ASP A 31 3.44 -0.12 -15.82
N PHE A 32 4.07 0.11 -14.66
CA PHE A 32 5.19 -0.68 -14.19
C PHE A 32 5.22 -0.78 -12.68
N ILE A 33 5.59 -1.96 -12.18
CA ILE A 33 5.81 -2.23 -10.77
C ILE A 33 7.24 -2.71 -10.59
N GLN A 34 7.97 -2.04 -9.69
CA GLN A 34 9.31 -2.44 -9.30
C GLN A 34 9.27 -3.21 -7.98
N TYR A 35 9.89 -4.39 -7.96
CA TYR A 35 10.13 -5.17 -6.75
C TYR A 35 11.60 -5.59 -6.70
N GLY A 36 12.33 -5.04 -5.73
CA GLY A 36 13.79 -5.17 -5.69
C GLY A 36 14.43 -4.54 -6.93
N SER A 37 15.22 -5.32 -7.65
CA SER A 37 15.86 -4.94 -8.92
C SER A 37 15.00 -5.23 -10.16
N THR A 38 13.85 -5.90 -10.01
CA THR A 38 13.01 -6.31 -11.14
C THR A 38 11.91 -5.29 -11.39
N VAL A 39 11.74 -4.89 -12.65
CA VAL A 39 10.63 -4.04 -13.12
C VAL A 39 9.72 -4.86 -14.02
N VAL A 40 8.42 -4.89 -13.71
CA VAL A 40 7.41 -5.68 -14.43
C VAL A 40 6.29 -4.76 -14.91
N ARG A 41 5.95 -4.81 -16.20
CA ARG A 41 4.91 -3.95 -16.78
C ARG A 41 3.49 -4.34 -16.36
N ASN A 42 3.21 -5.64 -16.32
CA ASN A 42 1.86 -6.14 -16.02
C ASN A 42 1.96 -7.27 -15.00
N MET A 43 2.45 -6.93 -13.80
CA MET A 43 2.48 -7.89 -12.70
C MET A 43 1.05 -8.31 -12.37
N ASP A 44 0.86 -9.59 -12.03
CA ASP A 44 -0.41 -10.03 -11.49
C ASP A 44 -0.82 -9.16 -10.30
N ARG A 45 -2.09 -8.78 -10.25
CA ARG A 45 -2.58 -7.78 -9.29
C ARG A 45 -2.53 -8.30 -7.87
N TRP A 46 -2.80 -9.59 -7.66
CA TRP A 46 -2.72 -10.21 -6.34
C TRP A 46 -1.27 -10.32 -5.88
N ASP A 47 -0.36 -10.67 -6.77
CA ASP A 47 1.07 -10.66 -6.48
C ASP A 47 1.58 -9.26 -6.13
N ALA A 48 1.20 -8.27 -6.92
CA ALA A 48 1.56 -6.87 -6.71
C ALA A 48 1.00 -6.33 -5.39
N PHE A 49 -0.27 -6.63 -5.09
CA PHE A 49 -0.94 -6.25 -3.85
C PHE A 49 -0.27 -6.88 -2.63
N SER A 50 0.00 -8.19 -2.68
CA SER A 50 0.69 -8.94 -1.63
C SER A 50 2.09 -8.38 -1.35
N LYS A 51 2.87 -8.08 -2.41
CA LYS A 51 4.20 -7.46 -2.30
C LYS A 51 4.11 -6.05 -1.72
N GLY A 52 3.14 -5.25 -2.15
CA GLY A 52 2.89 -3.91 -1.65
C GLY A 52 2.57 -3.91 -0.15
N LEU A 53 1.62 -4.73 0.29
CA LEU A 53 1.27 -4.87 1.70
C LEU A 53 2.42 -5.40 2.54
N THR A 54 3.16 -6.39 2.05
CA THR A 54 4.34 -6.91 2.76
C THR A 54 5.42 -5.84 2.93
N THR A 55 5.64 -5.01 1.90
CA THR A 55 6.59 -3.91 1.95
C THR A 55 6.15 -2.84 2.96
N TRP A 56 4.87 -2.49 2.97
CA TRP A 56 4.30 -1.58 3.96
C TRP A 56 4.40 -2.12 5.39
N ALA A 57 4.05 -3.38 5.62
CA ALA A 57 4.10 -4.01 6.95
C ALA A 57 5.53 -4.00 7.51
N ARG A 58 6.54 -4.37 6.68
CA ARG A 58 7.95 -4.27 7.06
C ARG A 58 8.38 -2.83 7.35
N TRP A 59 7.88 -1.86 6.60
CA TRP A 59 8.16 -0.45 6.89
C TRP A 59 7.63 -0.06 8.28
N VAL A 60 6.41 -0.48 8.64
CA VAL A 60 5.83 -0.24 9.96
C VAL A 60 6.70 -0.87 11.06
N GLU A 61 7.04 -2.15 10.92
CA GLU A 61 7.88 -2.89 11.88
C GLU A 61 9.24 -2.21 12.13
N LEU A 62 9.85 -1.69 11.07
CA LEU A 62 11.19 -1.10 11.13
C LEU A 62 11.20 0.37 11.56
N ASN A 63 10.10 1.10 11.40
CA ASN A 63 10.10 2.57 11.54
C ASN A 63 9.12 3.10 12.59
N VAL A 64 8.19 2.29 13.08
CA VAL A 64 7.15 2.73 14.02
C VAL A 64 7.35 2.07 15.37
N ASN A 65 7.50 2.89 16.40
CA ASN A 65 7.46 2.40 17.78
C ASN A 65 6.00 2.22 18.21
N THR A 66 5.49 0.99 18.13
CA THR A 66 4.08 0.66 18.41
C THR A 66 3.68 0.76 19.88
N THR A 67 4.65 0.96 20.80
CA THR A 67 4.35 1.32 22.19
C THR A 67 3.90 2.78 22.33
N LYS A 68 4.26 3.64 21.37
CA LYS A 68 3.91 5.07 21.31
C LYS A 68 2.84 5.36 20.26
N THR A 69 3.02 4.81 19.06
CA THR A 69 2.12 5.05 17.91
C THR A 69 1.11 3.92 17.76
N LYS A 70 -0.17 4.26 17.64
CA LYS A 70 -1.21 3.29 17.25
C LYS A 70 -1.27 3.18 15.73
N VAL A 71 -1.30 1.95 15.22
CA VAL A 71 -1.40 1.67 13.78
C VAL A 71 -2.65 0.86 13.51
N ALA A 72 -3.46 1.32 12.56
CA ALA A 72 -4.63 0.62 12.07
C ALA A 72 -4.61 0.53 10.54
N PHE A 73 -5.23 -0.51 10.01
CA PHE A 73 -5.46 -0.66 8.59
C PHE A 73 -6.97 -0.76 8.34
N GLN A 74 -7.52 0.20 7.61
CA GLN A 74 -8.90 0.15 7.17
C GLN A 74 -9.00 -0.83 6.00
N GLY A 75 -9.89 -1.81 6.15
CA GLY A 75 -10.17 -2.82 5.13
C GLY A 75 -10.79 -2.23 3.85
N ILE A 76 -11.17 -3.13 2.97
CA ILE A 76 -11.75 -2.80 1.66
C ILE A 76 -13.06 -2.03 1.83
N SER A 77 -13.10 -0.80 1.30
CA SER A 77 -14.35 -0.04 1.19
C SER A 77 -15.27 -0.70 0.16
N PRO A 78 -16.58 -0.85 0.45
CA PRO A 78 -17.53 -1.44 -0.48
C PRO A 78 -17.71 -0.56 -1.73
N THR A 79 -17.89 -1.21 -2.88
CA THR A 79 -18.33 -0.56 -4.11
C THR A 79 -19.85 -0.62 -4.17
N HIS A 80 -20.51 0.51 -4.43
CA HIS A 80 -21.95 0.56 -4.66
C HIS A 80 -22.23 0.36 -6.16
N TYR A 81 -22.82 -0.78 -6.52
CA TYR A 81 -23.35 -1.00 -7.87
C TYR A 81 -24.78 -0.44 -7.92
N SER A 82 -25.09 0.33 -8.97
CA SER A 82 -26.43 0.82 -9.30
C SER A 82 -27.05 -0.03 -10.41
#